data_AF-A0A9P5LLS8-F1
#
_entry.id   AF-A0A9P5LLS8-F1
#
_cell.length_a   1.000
_cell.length_b   1.000
_cell.length_c   1.000
_cell.angle_alpha   90.00
_cell.angle_beta   90.00
_cell.angle_gamma   90.00
#
_symmetry.space_group_name_H-M   'P 1'
#
loop_
_entity.id
_entity.type
_entity.pdbx_description
1 polymer ?
#
loop_
_entity_poly.entity_id
_entity_poly.type
_entity_poly.pdbx_seq_one_letter_code
_entity_poly.pdbx_strand_id
1 'polypeptide(L)'
;MSPAYWDPANLLQIAFNVDDAFGEIQCVGLTSRHNNRCRWTIEEPNQSEIRSLLAQMSKTKPGLIKTDTLHQLAGLCLCPSFHAAQVYDVTTRWNTIVKAAAQHHKNLAESLGSAPPGVDPRLQLALERANLELGKSQDLVGVLQRRLDEENSAAAQFAARTHGSINELRLEVSSWKDRAQQSEADKKSQELTTANLQKSIQALDKDLKKGSADIERAEKEISLLREKVQEATSQLQTCQTERAQDQKENQILQSDINQARTDQARQSEIDKNEKEIQQSTIFGLQQSNRALEESLKNETAKRERAEEEISGFQTELQQADDQLQDHQTEINQTRRENQNLQSQVEQVRKDQKSSAEIFEKLQIESCTSQEMVQKSAADFEAEMHRCHTDMERQRTRIFDLEKNIGSLKITETKLKESISACWLHGFGIWTGGFLKKGSKRKDDIALSTSLKGNNLV
;
A
#
# COMPACT_ATOMS: atom_id res chain seq x y z
N MET A 1 66.26 -105.21 75.66
CA MET A 1 65.49 -104.49 76.70
C MET A 1 64.27 -105.33 77.02
N SER A 2 64.04 -105.70 78.28
CA SER A 2 62.82 -106.42 78.64
C SER A 2 61.62 -105.55 78.24
N PRO A 3 60.66 -106.05 77.45
CA PRO A 3 59.49 -105.26 77.08
C PRO A 3 58.80 -104.80 78.35
N ALA A 4 58.65 -103.49 78.53
CA ALA A 4 57.87 -102.95 79.63
C ALA A 4 56.44 -103.49 79.46
N TYR A 5 56.01 -104.36 80.38
CA TYR A 5 54.69 -104.99 80.34
C TYR A 5 53.53 -103.96 80.21
N TRP A 6 53.80 -102.72 80.62
CA TRP A 6 52.89 -101.60 80.50
C TRP A 6 53.29 -100.65 79.36
N ASP A 7 52.62 -100.80 78.22
CA ASP A 7 52.64 -99.84 77.11
C ASP A 7 51.20 -99.37 76.83
N PRO A 8 50.80 -98.17 77.31
CA PRO A 8 49.42 -97.70 77.17
C PRO A 8 49.04 -97.45 75.71
N ALA A 9 49.98 -97.12 74.82
CA ALA A 9 49.68 -96.85 73.42
C ALA A 9 49.23 -98.13 72.70
N ASN A 10 49.93 -99.23 72.96
CA ASN A 10 49.61 -100.54 72.40
C ASN A 10 48.43 -101.20 73.11
N LEU A 11 48.40 -101.20 74.46
CA LEU A 11 47.34 -101.85 75.23
C LEU A 11 45.96 -101.21 75.02
N LEU A 12 45.90 -99.88 74.84
CA LEU A 12 44.65 -99.18 74.53
C LEU A 12 44.32 -99.16 73.04
N GLN A 13 45.19 -99.77 72.21
CA GLN A 13 45.09 -99.84 70.75
C GLN A 13 44.99 -98.45 70.11
N ILE A 14 45.81 -97.49 70.54
CA ILE A 14 45.78 -96.13 70.00
C ILE A 14 46.69 -96.03 68.76
N ALA A 15 47.88 -96.63 68.79
CA ALA A 15 48.79 -96.70 67.65
C ALA A 15 48.45 -97.87 66.70
N PHE A 16 48.47 -97.63 65.39
CA PHE A 16 48.18 -98.66 64.38
C PHE A 16 49.42 -99.49 63.96
N ASN A 17 50.63 -98.98 64.20
CA ASN A 17 51.88 -99.65 63.86
C ASN A 17 52.83 -99.67 65.06
N VAL A 18 53.20 -100.87 65.52
CA VAL A 18 54.01 -101.09 66.73
C VAL A 18 55.49 -100.73 66.50
N ASP A 19 55.94 -100.74 65.24
CA ASP A 19 57.34 -100.53 64.87
C ASP A 19 57.71 -99.07 64.58
N ASP A 20 56.72 -98.17 64.51
CA ASP A 20 56.97 -96.75 64.26
C ASP A 20 56.75 -95.93 65.54
N ALA A 21 57.86 -95.46 66.11
CA ALA A 21 57.86 -94.61 67.30
C ALA A 21 57.06 -93.30 67.12
N PHE A 22 56.72 -92.93 65.87
CA PHE A 22 55.92 -91.76 65.53
C PHE A 22 54.63 -92.08 64.79
N GLY A 23 54.18 -93.34 64.81
CA GLY A 23 53.04 -93.82 64.03
C GLY A 23 51.78 -92.95 64.13
N GLU A 24 51.05 -92.85 63.02
CA GLU A 24 49.80 -92.10 62.92
C GLU A 24 48.76 -92.60 63.94
N ILE A 25 48.16 -91.67 64.69
CA ILE A 25 47.10 -91.98 65.65
C ILE A 25 45.76 -91.95 64.91
N GLN A 26 45.07 -93.09 64.88
CA GLN A 26 43.74 -93.21 64.29
C GLN A 26 42.64 -93.10 65.34
N CYS A 27 41.49 -92.61 64.91
CA CYS A 27 40.29 -92.55 65.72
C CYS A 27 39.94 -93.91 66.32
N VAL A 28 39.69 -93.96 67.64
CA VAL A 28 39.39 -95.21 68.37
C VAL A 28 37.89 -95.54 68.42
N GLY A 29 37.08 -94.69 67.77
CA GLY A 29 35.64 -94.85 67.64
C GLY A 29 35.27 -96.04 66.76
N LEU A 30 34.11 -96.60 67.01
CA LEU A 30 33.58 -97.77 66.31
C LEU A 30 32.46 -97.36 65.37
N THR A 31 32.55 -97.80 64.12
CA THR A 31 31.51 -97.58 63.13
C THR A 31 30.25 -98.40 63.46
N SER A 32 29.07 -97.77 63.35
CA SER A 32 27.79 -98.37 63.74
C SER A 32 27.42 -99.64 62.96
N ARG A 33 27.92 -99.82 61.74
CA ARG A 33 27.53 -100.93 60.86
C ARG A 33 28.30 -102.23 61.07
N HIS A 34 29.55 -102.16 61.52
CA HIS A 34 30.44 -103.34 61.56
C HIS A 34 31.30 -103.41 62.82
N ASN A 35 31.13 -102.49 63.77
CA ASN A 35 32.00 -102.37 64.93
C ASN A 35 33.50 -102.27 64.57
N ASN A 36 33.78 -101.83 63.34
CA ASN A 36 35.14 -101.63 62.84
C ASN A 36 35.64 -100.28 63.35
N ARG A 37 36.92 -100.23 63.71
CA ARG A 37 37.60 -99.00 64.11
C ARG A 37 37.56 -97.97 62.98
N CYS A 38 37.33 -96.71 63.34
CA CYS A 38 37.38 -95.60 62.42
C CYS A 38 38.80 -95.45 61.83
N ARG A 39 38.89 -95.34 60.50
CA ARG A 39 40.17 -95.20 59.78
C ARG A 39 40.68 -93.76 59.72
N TRP A 40 39.99 -92.81 60.35
CA TRP A 40 40.37 -91.40 60.29
C TRP A 40 41.56 -91.15 61.19
N THR A 41 42.63 -90.61 60.63
CA THR A 41 43.78 -90.12 61.38
C THR A 41 43.36 -88.86 62.15
N ILE A 42 43.72 -88.80 63.43
CA ILE A 42 43.50 -87.62 64.28
C ILE A 42 44.49 -86.53 63.83
N GLU A 43 44.05 -85.29 63.63
CA GLU A 43 44.93 -84.22 63.18
C GLU A 43 45.71 -83.57 64.35
N GLU A 44 46.81 -82.85 64.04
CA GLU A 44 47.44 -81.95 65.02
C GLU A 44 46.49 -80.77 65.32
N PRO A 45 46.41 -80.26 66.57
CA PRO A 45 47.31 -80.48 67.71
C PRO A 45 46.98 -81.69 68.61
N ASN A 46 45.85 -82.37 68.38
CA ASN A 46 45.38 -83.44 69.27
C ASN A 46 46.37 -84.61 69.33
N GLN A 47 47.07 -84.94 68.23
CA GLN A 47 48.10 -86.00 68.25
C GLN A 47 49.20 -85.70 69.27
N SER A 48 49.74 -84.48 69.30
CA SER A 48 50.77 -84.10 70.25
C SER A 48 50.32 -84.23 71.72
N GLU A 49 49.07 -83.85 72.03
CA GLU A 49 48.50 -83.97 73.36
C GLU A 49 48.27 -85.44 73.76
N ILE A 50 47.78 -86.27 72.83
CA ILE A 50 47.63 -87.72 73.02
C ILE A 50 48.99 -88.36 73.33
N ARG A 51 50.04 -88.04 72.56
CA ARG A 51 51.40 -88.57 72.79
C ARG A 51 51.93 -88.15 74.18
N SER A 52 51.69 -86.90 74.59
CA SER A 52 52.07 -86.40 75.91
C SER A 52 51.38 -87.17 77.04
N LEU A 53 50.07 -87.38 76.95
CA LEU A 53 49.30 -88.15 77.93
C LEU A 53 49.74 -89.62 77.99
N LEU A 54 50.00 -90.25 76.84
CA LEU A 54 50.48 -91.63 76.78
C LEU A 54 51.88 -91.77 77.39
N ALA A 55 52.78 -90.83 77.15
CA ALA A 55 54.11 -90.79 77.76
C ALA A 55 54.05 -90.57 79.29
N GLN A 56 53.05 -89.85 79.79
CA GLN A 56 52.79 -89.70 81.22
C GLN A 56 52.22 -91.00 81.82
N MET A 57 51.29 -91.63 81.11
CA MET A 57 50.68 -92.89 81.52
C MET A 57 51.70 -94.03 81.55
N SER A 58 52.66 -94.11 80.62
CA SER A 58 53.68 -95.17 80.61
C SER A 58 54.63 -95.11 81.80
N LYS A 59 54.83 -93.92 82.38
CA LYS A 59 55.60 -93.71 83.62
C LYS A 59 54.79 -93.98 84.89
N THR A 60 53.47 -94.09 84.77
CA THR A 60 52.55 -94.27 85.91
C THR A 60 52.10 -95.72 85.97
N LYS A 61 52.06 -96.31 87.17
CA LYS A 61 51.56 -97.69 87.33
C LYS A 61 50.08 -97.76 86.87
N PRO A 62 49.66 -98.82 86.14
CA PRO A 62 48.31 -98.89 85.59
C PRO A 62 47.21 -98.66 86.63
N GLY A 63 47.38 -99.19 87.86
CA GLY A 63 46.41 -99.03 88.94
C GLY A 63 46.26 -97.61 89.52
N LEU A 64 47.15 -96.67 89.16
CA LEU A 64 47.09 -95.27 89.62
C LEU A 64 46.44 -94.33 88.60
N ILE A 65 46.06 -94.83 87.43
CA ILE A 65 45.48 -94.04 86.35
C ILE A 65 44.01 -93.76 86.69
N LYS A 66 43.65 -92.48 86.78
CA LYS A 66 42.29 -92.04 87.11
C LYS A 66 41.37 -92.14 85.89
N THR A 67 40.07 -92.36 86.13
CA THR A 67 39.06 -92.40 85.07
C THR A 67 38.98 -91.08 84.28
N ASP A 68 39.18 -89.93 84.92
CA ASP A 68 39.20 -88.62 84.24
C ASP A 68 40.32 -88.52 83.20
N THR A 69 41.49 -89.09 83.49
CA THR A 69 42.62 -89.14 82.54
C THR A 69 42.27 -89.97 81.31
N LEU A 70 41.56 -91.10 81.51
CA LEU A 70 41.08 -91.92 80.39
C LEU A 70 39.97 -91.23 79.60
N HIS A 71 39.12 -90.45 80.27
CA HIS A 71 38.06 -89.67 79.63
C HIS A 71 38.63 -88.57 78.73
N GLN A 72 39.62 -87.82 79.23
CA GLN A 72 40.35 -86.83 78.45
C GLN A 72 41.03 -87.46 77.24
N LEU A 73 41.76 -88.57 77.44
CA LEU A 73 42.42 -89.29 76.36
C LEU A 73 41.41 -89.80 75.30
N ALA A 74 40.24 -90.29 75.74
CA ALA A 74 39.20 -90.77 74.83
C ALA A 74 38.62 -89.63 73.99
N GLY A 75 38.41 -88.46 74.60
CA GLY A 75 37.98 -87.23 73.92
C GLY A 75 38.91 -86.84 72.77
N LEU A 76 40.23 -86.88 73.00
CA LEU A 76 41.23 -86.52 71.99
C LEU A 76 41.35 -87.58 70.89
N CYS A 77 41.18 -88.86 71.23
CA CYS A 77 41.32 -89.97 70.29
C CYS A 77 40.07 -90.24 69.42
N LEU A 78 39.03 -89.40 69.50
CA LEU A 78 37.81 -89.55 68.71
C LEU A 78 37.69 -88.42 67.69
N CYS A 79 37.33 -88.76 66.45
CA CYS A 79 37.13 -87.72 65.44
C CYS A 79 35.90 -86.87 65.80
N PRO A 80 36.03 -85.53 65.85
CA PRO A 80 34.97 -84.64 66.34
C PRO A 80 33.66 -84.81 65.57
N SER A 81 33.76 -85.07 64.27
CA SER A 81 32.62 -85.04 63.36
C SER A 81 31.72 -86.27 63.44
N PHE A 82 32.21 -87.44 63.89
CA PHE A 82 31.45 -88.70 63.79
C PHE A 82 31.40 -89.53 65.08
N HIS A 83 32.42 -89.47 65.94
CA HIS A 83 32.50 -90.36 67.09
C HIS A 83 32.63 -89.63 68.43
N ALA A 84 32.45 -88.30 68.48
CA ALA A 84 32.51 -87.52 69.72
C ALA A 84 31.50 -88.00 70.79
N ALA A 85 30.37 -88.60 70.39
CA ALA A 85 29.40 -89.16 71.34
C ALA A 85 29.87 -90.46 72.03
N GLN A 86 30.92 -91.12 71.53
CA GLN A 86 31.42 -92.41 72.03
C GLN A 86 32.45 -92.29 73.15
N VAL A 87 32.76 -91.07 73.63
CA VAL A 87 33.80 -90.84 74.65
C VAL A 87 33.55 -91.69 75.90
N TYR A 88 32.32 -91.77 76.37
CA TYR A 88 31.97 -92.55 77.56
C TYR A 88 32.18 -94.06 77.36
N ASP A 89 31.79 -94.59 76.19
CA ASP A 89 31.93 -96.00 75.86
C ASP A 89 33.42 -96.41 75.76
N VAL A 90 34.23 -95.57 75.11
CA VAL A 90 35.68 -95.77 75.00
C VAL A 90 36.34 -95.71 76.37
N THR A 91 35.97 -94.73 77.20
CA THR A 91 36.49 -94.59 78.58
C THR A 91 36.17 -95.83 79.42
N THR A 92 34.93 -96.34 79.32
CA THR A 92 34.50 -97.53 80.06
C THR A 92 35.27 -98.76 79.62
N ARG A 93 35.45 -98.95 78.29
CA ARG A 93 36.26 -100.04 77.73
C ARG A 93 37.71 -99.98 78.21
N TRP A 94 38.33 -98.80 78.15
CA TRP A 94 39.73 -98.62 78.57
C TRP A 94 39.94 -98.82 80.06
N ASN A 95 39.00 -98.40 80.92
CA ASN A 95 39.08 -98.68 82.36
C ASN A 95 39.20 -100.19 82.64
N THR A 96 38.48 -101.03 81.90
CA THR A 96 38.55 -102.49 82.04
C THR A 96 39.95 -103.02 81.69
N ILE A 97 40.54 -102.51 80.60
CA ILE A 97 41.90 -102.89 80.17
C ILE A 97 42.95 -102.47 81.21
N VAL A 98 42.86 -101.25 81.71
CA VAL A 98 43.79 -100.72 82.72
C VAL A 98 43.74 -101.53 84.02
N LYS A 99 42.54 -101.93 84.46
CA LYS A 99 42.37 -102.80 85.64
C LYS A 99 43.01 -104.18 85.44
N ALA A 100 42.87 -104.78 84.26
CA ALA A 100 43.50 -106.05 83.93
C ALA A 100 45.04 -105.95 83.94
N ALA A 101 45.58 -104.88 83.33
CA ALA A 101 47.03 -104.61 83.34
C ALA A 101 47.58 -104.40 84.76
N ALA A 102 46.83 -103.70 85.63
CA ALA A 102 47.21 -103.51 87.03
C ALA A 102 47.34 -104.84 87.79
N GLN A 103 46.44 -105.80 87.53
CA GLN A 103 46.47 -107.11 88.18
C GLN A 103 47.69 -107.95 87.75
N HIS A 104 48.03 -107.96 86.47
CA HIS A 104 49.16 -108.72 85.98
C HIS A 104 50.51 -108.14 86.42
N HIS A 105 50.63 -106.80 86.49
CA HIS A 105 51.82 -106.16 87.06
C HIS A 105 52.04 -106.58 88.53
N LYS A 106 50.99 -106.89 89.27
CA LYS A 106 51.09 -107.42 90.64
C LYS A 106 51.68 -108.83 90.66
N ASN A 107 51.23 -109.71 89.77
CA ASN A 107 51.66 -111.12 89.72
C ASN A 107 53.14 -111.29 89.29
N LEU A 108 53.63 -110.45 88.36
CA LEU A 108 55.04 -110.53 87.90
C LEU A 108 56.06 -110.19 89.00
N ALA A 109 55.70 -109.30 89.92
CA ALA A 109 56.60 -108.88 91.01
C ALA A 109 56.87 -110.01 92.02
N GLU A 110 56.03 -111.05 92.06
CA GLU A 110 56.12 -112.15 93.02
C GLU A 110 56.98 -113.34 92.51
N SER A 111 57.37 -113.37 91.23
CA SER A 111 57.93 -114.57 90.55
C SER A 111 59.47 -114.62 90.38
N LEU A 112 60.24 -113.55 90.65
CA LEU A 112 61.64 -113.40 90.18
C LEU A 112 62.75 -113.66 91.22
N GLY A 113 62.48 -114.35 92.34
CA GLY A 113 63.45 -114.52 93.42
C GLY A 113 63.88 -115.96 93.73
N SER A 114 64.84 -116.54 93.01
CA SER A 114 65.83 -117.51 93.55
C SER A 114 66.79 -118.07 92.47
N ALA A 115 68.11 -118.07 92.74
CA ALA A 115 69.14 -118.81 91.99
C ALA A 115 70.27 -119.26 92.94
N PRO A 116 70.96 -120.38 92.66
CA PRO A 116 72.39 -120.44 92.99
C PRO A 116 73.30 -121.20 91.98
N PRO A 117 74.65 -121.10 92.10
CA PRO A 117 75.63 -121.46 91.06
C PRO A 117 76.69 -122.51 91.46
N GLY A 118 77.45 -123.00 90.47
CA GLY A 118 78.90 -123.27 90.58
C GLY A 118 79.37 -124.74 90.52
N VAL A 119 80.34 -125.03 89.64
CA VAL A 119 81.22 -126.23 89.53
C VAL A 119 82.41 -125.83 88.63
N ASP A 120 83.66 -126.28 88.69
CA ASP A 120 84.57 -126.94 89.65
C ASP A 120 85.94 -127.07 88.89
N PRO A 121 87.12 -126.95 89.53
CA PRO A 121 88.40 -126.60 88.91
C PRO A 121 89.25 -127.84 88.58
N ARG A 122 88.78 -128.70 87.69
CA ARG A 122 89.60 -129.81 87.12
C ARG A 122 90.23 -129.50 85.76
N LEU A 123 89.85 -128.36 85.17
CA LEU A 123 90.33 -127.86 83.87
C LEU A 123 91.72 -127.21 83.91
N GLN A 124 92.31 -127.07 85.09
CA GLN A 124 93.49 -126.22 85.29
C GLN A 124 94.80 -126.87 84.80
N LEU A 125 94.87 -128.20 84.64
CA LEU A 125 96.07 -128.89 84.16
C LEU A 125 96.10 -129.13 82.64
N ALA A 126 94.93 -129.05 81.97
CA ALA A 126 94.85 -129.09 80.51
C ALA A 126 95.19 -127.71 79.88
N LEU A 127 95.11 -126.65 80.68
CA LEU A 127 95.34 -125.26 80.27
C LEU A 127 96.81 -124.96 79.96
N GLU A 128 97.75 -125.57 80.69
CA GLU A 128 99.18 -125.22 80.54
C GLU A 128 99.82 -125.78 79.27
N ARG A 129 99.34 -126.91 78.71
CA ARG A 129 99.81 -127.40 77.40
C ARG A 129 99.23 -126.61 76.23
N ALA A 130 98.01 -126.08 76.37
CA ALA A 130 97.40 -125.23 75.34
C ALA A 130 98.13 -123.87 75.21
N ASN A 131 98.71 -123.36 76.30
CA ASN A 131 99.35 -122.04 76.32
C ASN A 131 100.62 -121.92 75.45
N LEU A 132 101.32 -123.00 75.12
CA LEU A 132 102.54 -122.92 74.29
C LEU A 132 102.23 -122.92 72.78
N GLU A 133 101.20 -123.63 72.34
CA GLU A 133 100.64 -123.49 70.98
C GLU A 133 99.89 -122.15 70.81
N LEU A 134 99.31 -121.63 71.91
CA LEU A 134 98.68 -120.31 71.94
C LEU A 134 99.67 -119.20 71.55
N GLY A 135 100.92 -119.24 72.01
CA GLY A 135 101.93 -118.22 71.68
C GLY A 135 102.24 -118.12 70.18
N LYS A 136 102.32 -119.26 69.48
CA LYS A 136 102.53 -119.27 68.02
C LYS A 136 101.26 -118.87 67.25
N SER A 137 100.09 -119.23 67.78
CA SER A 137 98.82 -118.76 67.22
C SER A 137 98.61 -117.25 67.45
N GLN A 138 99.12 -116.69 68.56
CA GLN A 138 99.00 -115.27 68.90
C GLN A 138 99.81 -114.38 67.96
N ASP A 139 101.00 -114.81 67.52
CA ASP A 139 101.78 -114.07 66.51
C ASP A 139 101.08 -114.06 65.14
N LEU A 140 100.51 -115.21 64.72
CA LEU A 140 99.73 -115.30 63.48
C LEU A 140 98.43 -114.49 63.57
N VAL A 141 97.74 -114.54 64.72
CA VAL A 141 96.58 -113.70 65.02
C VAL A 141 96.97 -112.24 65.00
N GLY A 142 98.13 -111.82 65.50
CA GLY A 142 98.60 -110.44 65.43
C GLY A 142 98.87 -109.95 64.00
N VAL A 143 99.32 -110.83 63.10
CA VAL A 143 99.48 -110.52 61.67
C VAL A 143 98.11 -110.45 60.97
N LEU A 144 97.22 -111.41 61.24
CA LEU A 144 95.87 -111.41 60.69
C LEU A 144 95.03 -110.24 61.21
N GLN A 145 95.20 -109.86 62.48
CA GLN A 145 94.53 -108.73 63.10
C GLN A 145 94.99 -107.43 62.46
N ARG A 146 96.30 -107.23 62.25
CA ARG A 146 96.81 -106.05 61.53
C ARG A 146 96.29 -106.00 60.10
N ARG A 147 96.25 -107.13 59.39
CA ARG A 147 95.70 -107.20 58.03
C ARG A 147 94.20 -106.94 58.00
N LEU A 148 93.46 -107.42 59.01
CA LEU A 148 92.03 -107.16 59.19
C LEU A 148 91.78 -105.69 59.54
N ASP A 149 92.62 -105.07 60.37
CA ASP A 149 92.54 -103.66 60.73
C ASP A 149 92.90 -102.76 59.52
N GLU A 150 93.86 -103.16 58.70
CA GLU A 150 94.21 -102.51 57.43
C GLU A 150 93.07 -102.62 56.40
N GLU A 151 92.48 -103.81 56.22
CA GLU A 151 91.30 -104.01 55.36
C GLU A 151 90.07 -103.25 55.89
N ASN A 152 89.85 -103.25 57.21
CA ASN A 152 88.76 -102.48 57.83
C ASN A 152 88.98 -100.98 57.70
N SER A 153 90.22 -100.51 57.82
CA SER A 153 90.57 -99.10 57.58
C SER A 153 90.39 -98.73 56.11
N ALA A 154 90.80 -99.59 55.17
CA ALA A 154 90.58 -99.41 53.75
C ALA A 154 89.08 -99.41 53.39
N ALA A 155 88.30 -100.34 53.97
CA ALA A 155 86.86 -100.41 53.81
C ALA A 155 86.16 -99.19 54.43
N ALA A 156 86.59 -98.71 55.59
CA ALA A 156 86.07 -97.49 56.22
C ALA A 156 86.39 -96.24 55.39
N GLN A 157 87.61 -96.15 54.82
CA GLN A 157 87.97 -95.07 53.91
C GLN A 157 87.15 -95.12 52.62
N PHE A 158 86.93 -96.31 52.06
CA PHE A 158 86.06 -96.50 50.90
C PHE A 158 84.60 -96.13 51.21
N ALA A 159 84.08 -96.57 52.36
CA ALA A 159 82.74 -96.21 52.84
C ALA A 159 82.60 -94.70 53.07
N ALA A 160 83.60 -94.04 53.62
CA ALA A 160 83.59 -92.59 53.81
C ALA A 160 83.60 -91.83 52.47
N ARG A 161 84.42 -92.27 51.49
CA ARG A 161 84.46 -91.67 50.14
C ARG A 161 83.14 -91.89 49.39
N THR A 162 82.60 -93.09 49.44
CA THR A 162 81.31 -93.41 48.80
C THR A 162 80.15 -92.68 49.47
N HIS A 163 80.14 -92.57 50.80
CA HIS A 163 79.13 -91.79 51.51
C HIS A 163 79.24 -90.29 51.20
N GLY A 164 80.45 -89.75 51.10
CA GLY A 164 80.69 -88.39 50.64
C GLY A 164 80.14 -88.14 49.23
N SER A 165 80.44 -89.03 48.29
CA SER A 165 79.93 -88.96 46.91
C SER A 165 78.41 -89.11 46.83
N ILE A 166 77.81 -90.01 47.64
CA ILE A 166 76.36 -90.16 47.72
C ILE A 166 75.71 -88.88 48.27
N ASN A 167 76.28 -88.26 49.29
CA ASN A 167 75.76 -87.02 49.84
C ASN A 167 75.88 -85.85 48.85
N GLU A 168 76.99 -85.78 48.10
CA GLU A 168 77.17 -84.80 47.03
C GLU A 168 76.12 -84.99 45.92
N LEU A 169 75.93 -86.22 45.42
CA LEU A 169 74.89 -86.53 44.45
C LEU A 169 73.48 -86.23 44.99
N ARG A 170 73.22 -86.47 46.28
CA ARG A 170 71.93 -86.17 46.92
C ARG A 170 71.67 -84.67 46.97
N LEU A 171 72.71 -83.87 47.28
CA LEU A 171 72.63 -82.41 47.23
C LEU A 171 72.42 -81.90 45.80
N GLU A 172 73.12 -82.48 44.82
CA GLU A 172 72.91 -82.13 43.41
C GLU A 172 71.48 -82.44 42.97
N VAL A 173 70.97 -83.64 43.25
CA VAL A 173 69.59 -84.03 42.95
C VAL A 173 68.58 -83.10 43.61
N SER A 174 68.83 -82.70 44.87
CA SER A 174 67.98 -81.70 45.54
C SER A 174 68.02 -80.36 44.81
N SER A 175 69.21 -79.86 44.44
CA SER A 175 69.32 -78.59 43.71
C SER A 175 68.68 -78.63 42.31
N TRP A 176 68.75 -79.77 41.62
CA TRP A 176 68.09 -79.97 40.34
C TRP A 176 66.57 -80.02 40.50
N LYS A 177 66.08 -80.66 41.58
CA LYS A 177 64.66 -80.67 41.92
C LYS A 177 64.14 -79.26 42.21
N ASP A 178 64.88 -78.48 43.02
CA ASP A 178 64.51 -77.10 43.35
C ASP A 178 64.54 -76.22 42.09
N ARG A 179 65.55 -76.37 41.22
CA ARG A 179 65.61 -75.68 39.92
C ARG A 179 64.47 -76.07 38.98
N ALA A 180 64.07 -77.34 38.95
CA ALA A 180 62.94 -77.79 38.15
C ALA A 180 61.61 -77.21 38.67
N GLN A 181 61.41 -77.20 39.99
CA GLN A 181 60.23 -76.58 40.61
C GLN A 181 60.18 -75.08 40.37
N GLN A 182 61.30 -74.38 40.50
CA GLN A 182 61.39 -72.95 40.20
C GLN A 182 61.06 -72.66 38.73
N SER A 183 61.64 -73.42 37.80
CA SER A 183 61.35 -73.29 36.37
C SER A 183 59.87 -73.54 36.05
N GLU A 184 59.23 -74.49 36.72
CA GLU A 184 57.78 -74.74 36.56
C GLU A 184 56.93 -73.60 37.14
N ALA A 185 57.33 -73.02 38.27
CA ALA A 185 56.69 -71.84 38.84
C ALA A 185 56.83 -70.61 37.93
N ASP A 186 58.02 -70.40 37.37
CA ASP A 186 58.31 -69.31 36.42
C ASP A 186 57.50 -69.49 35.13
N LYS A 187 57.39 -70.73 34.62
CA LYS A 187 56.56 -71.04 33.46
C LYS A 187 55.08 -70.76 33.74
N LYS A 188 54.55 -71.17 34.90
CA LYS A 188 53.16 -70.86 35.30
C LYS A 188 52.92 -69.36 35.44
N SER A 189 53.90 -68.62 35.98
CA SER A 189 53.86 -67.15 36.06
C SER A 189 53.86 -66.51 34.66
N GLN A 190 54.68 -67.00 33.73
CA GLN A 190 54.67 -66.58 32.34
C GLN A 190 53.34 -66.90 31.63
N GLU A 191 52.77 -68.08 31.85
CA GLU A 191 51.46 -68.45 31.30
C GLU A 191 50.34 -67.54 31.84
N LEU A 192 50.39 -67.18 33.12
CA LEU A 192 49.42 -66.26 33.72
C LEU A 192 49.56 -64.83 33.16
N THR A 193 50.80 -64.35 33.01
CA THR A 193 51.06 -63.01 32.44
C THR A 193 50.70 -62.93 30.97
N THR A 194 51.02 -63.95 30.18
CA THR A 194 50.61 -64.02 28.76
C THR A 194 49.09 -64.11 28.61
N ALA A 195 48.40 -64.90 29.43
CA ALA A 195 46.94 -64.95 29.45
C ALA A 195 46.31 -63.59 29.83
N ASN A 196 46.89 -62.89 30.81
CA ASN A 196 46.43 -61.55 31.20
C ASN A 196 46.68 -60.52 30.10
N LEU A 197 47.85 -60.53 29.46
CA LEU A 197 48.14 -59.66 28.31
C LEU A 197 47.19 -59.95 27.15
N GLN A 198 46.87 -61.21 26.88
CA GLN A 198 45.95 -61.58 25.82
C GLN A 198 44.52 -61.10 26.09
N LYS A 199 44.06 -61.17 27.35
CA LYS A 199 42.79 -60.56 27.76
C LYS A 199 42.80 -59.04 27.57
N SER A 200 43.89 -58.36 27.93
CA SER A 200 44.04 -56.92 27.70
C SER A 200 44.04 -56.55 26.21
N ILE A 201 44.72 -57.33 25.37
CA ILE A 201 44.70 -57.15 23.91
C ILE A 201 43.29 -57.33 23.36
N GLN A 202 42.55 -58.35 23.81
CA GLN A 202 41.15 -58.54 23.38
C GLN A 202 40.23 -57.41 23.84
N ALA A 203 40.43 -56.88 25.05
CA ALA A 203 39.69 -55.72 25.53
C ALA A 203 39.99 -54.48 24.69
N LEU A 204 41.26 -54.21 24.41
CA LEU A 204 41.68 -53.09 23.54
C LEU A 204 41.16 -53.25 22.11
N ASP A 205 41.20 -54.44 21.51
CA ASP A 205 40.64 -54.69 20.18
C ASP A 205 39.12 -54.42 20.13
N LYS A 206 38.40 -54.82 21.19
CA LYS A 206 36.97 -54.51 21.32
C LYS A 206 36.71 -53.01 21.42
N ASP A 207 37.50 -52.28 22.21
CA ASP A 207 37.38 -50.83 22.36
C ASP A 207 37.76 -50.09 21.07
N LEU A 208 38.77 -50.58 20.35
CA LEU A 208 39.22 -50.02 19.08
C LEU A 208 38.17 -50.22 17.98
N LYS A 209 37.53 -51.41 17.92
CA LYS A 209 36.37 -51.67 17.05
C LYS A 209 35.19 -50.78 17.38
N LYS A 210 34.90 -50.58 18.67
CA LYS A 210 33.85 -49.65 19.12
C LYS A 210 34.16 -48.21 18.69
N GLY A 211 35.38 -47.75 18.93
CA GLY A 211 35.85 -46.42 18.51
C GLY A 211 35.77 -46.23 17.00
N SER A 212 36.16 -47.23 16.21
CA SER A 212 36.02 -47.20 14.75
C SER A 212 34.56 -47.07 14.30
N ALA A 213 33.63 -47.78 14.93
CA ALA A 213 32.21 -47.69 14.61
C ALA A 213 31.60 -46.33 15.01
N ASP A 214 32.06 -45.75 16.13
CA ASP A 214 31.64 -44.41 16.55
C ASP A 214 32.20 -43.31 15.62
N ILE A 215 33.44 -43.47 15.13
CA ILE A 215 34.02 -42.58 14.09
C ILE A 215 33.20 -42.65 12.80
N GLU A 216 32.88 -43.85 12.30
CA GLU A 216 32.07 -44.01 11.08
C GLU A 216 30.67 -43.38 11.25
N ARG A 217 30.08 -43.48 12.45
CA ARG A 217 28.80 -42.81 12.76
C ARG A 217 28.95 -41.28 12.72
N ALA A 218 30.01 -40.74 13.31
CA ALA A 218 30.29 -39.30 13.30
C ALA A 218 30.57 -38.78 11.89
N GLU A 219 31.29 -39.54 11.06
CA GLU A 219 31.55 -39.19 9.65
C GLU A 219 30.26 -39.14 8.82
N LYS A 220 29.34 -40.10 9.03
CA LYS A 220 28.00 -40.08 8.41
C LYS A 220 27.19 -38.86 8.86
N GLU A 221 27.24 -38.50 10.13
CA GLU A 221 26.56 -37.32 10.67
C GLU A 221 27.15 -36.02 10.09
N ILE A 222 28.48 -35.90 10.02
CA ILE A 222 29.17 -34.77 9.39
C ILE A 222 28.78 -34.66 7.90
N SER A 223 28.69 -35.79 7.19
CA SER A 223 28.26 -35.80 5.79
C SER A 223 26.83 -35.27 5.63
N LEU A 224 25.90 -35.73 6.49
CA LEU A 224 24.51 -35.27 6.49
C LEU A 224 24.41 -33.77 6.84
N LEU A 225 25.19 -33.30 7.81
CA LEU A 225 25.21 -31.89 8.18
C LEU A 225 25.78 -31.01 7.05
N ARG A 226 26.81 -31.48 6.32
CA ARG A 226 27.33 -30.79 5.15
C ARG A 226 26.28 -30.66 4.05
N GLU A 227 25.52 -31.72 3.78
CA GLU A 227 24.42 -31.70 2.81
C GLU A 227 23.34 -30.67 3.21
N LYS A 228 22.92 -30.68 4.48
CA LYS A 228 21.97 -29.68 5.01
C LYS A 228 22.49 -28.24 4.91
N VAL A 229 23.77 -28.01 5.22
CA VAL A 229 24.39 -26.69 5.09
C VAL A 229 24.45 -26.26 3.63
N GLN A 230 24.76 -27.18 2.71
CA GLN A 230 24.76 -26.89 1.28
C GLN A 230 23.36 -26.54 0.78
N GLU A 231 22.33 -27.31 1.17
CA GLU A 231 20.94 -27.04 0.84
C GLU A 231 20.49 -25.67 1.36
N ALA A 232 20.75 -25.36 2.63
CA ALA A 232 20.43 -24.06 3.23
C ALA A 232 21.16 -22.90 2.53
N THR A 233 22.40 -23.13 2.07
CA THR A 233 23.17 -22.14 1.30
C THR A 233 22.54 -21.89 -0.08
N SER A 234 22.10 -22.95 -0.78
CA SER A 234 21.38 -22.82 -2.05
C SER A 234 20.06 -22.07 -1.88
N GLN A 235 19.28 -22.39 -0.84
CA GLN A 235 18.03 -21.68 -0.53
C GLN A 235 18.30 -20.19 -0.25
N LEU A 236 19.33 -19.88 0.53
CA LEU A 236 19.71 -18.49 0.82
C LEU A 236 20.10 -17.72 -0.46
N GLN A 237 20.83 -18.36 -1.38
CA GLN A 237 21.16 -17.77 -2.67
C GLN A 237 19.90 -17.49 -3.51
N THR A 238 18.96 -18.43 -3.55
CA THR A 238 17.67 -18.23 -4.23
C THR A 238 16.91 -17.04 -3.63
N CYS A 239 16.77 -16.98 -2.30
CA CYS A 239 16.12 -15.83 -1.64
C CYS A 239 16.85 -14.50 -1.89
N GLN A 240 18.18 -14.51 -2.00
CA GLN A 240 18.94 -13.31 -2.35
C GLN A 240 18.66 -12.85 -3.78
N THR A 241 18.54 -13.79 -4.73
CA THR A 241 18.19 -13.45 -6.13
C THR A 241 16.77 -12.90 -6.25
N GLU A 242 15.79 -13.50 -5.55
CA GLU A 242 14.41 -13.01 -5.49
C GLU A 242 14.37 -11.60 -4.90
N ARG A 243 15.05 -11.37 -3.77
CA ARG A 243 15.11 -10.03 -3.16
C ARG A 243 15.75 -8.99 -4.07
N ALA A 244 16.77 -9.37 -4.86
CA ALA A 244 17.38 -8.47 -5.84
C ALA A 244 16.43 -8.17 -7.01
N GLN A 245 15.60 -9.14 -7.41
CA GLN A 245 14.56 -8.93 -8.41
C GLN A 245 13.46 -8.00 -7.87
N ASP A 246 12.94 -8.24 -6.67
CA ASP A 246 11.95 -7.39 -6.00
C ASP A 246 12.46 -5.95 -5.85
N GLN A 247 13.76 -5.77 -5.59
CA GLN A 247 14.37 -4.44 -5.54
C GLN A 247 14.37 -3.75 -6.91
N LYS A 248 14.64 -4.47 -8.00
CA LYS A 248 14.55 -3.92 -9.36
C LYS A 248 13.11 -3.57 -9.72
N GLU A 249 12.15 -4.43 -9.41
CA GLU A 249 10.72 -4.17 -9.64
C GLU A 249 10.24 -2.95 -8.86
N ASN A 250 10.64 -2.83 -7.58
CA ASN A 250 10.36 -1.63 -6.79
C ASN A 250 10.99 -0.36 -7.37
N GLN A 251 12.22 -0.43 -7.92
CA GLN A 251 12.84 0.72 -8.59
C GLN A 251 12.06 1.14 -9.85
N ILE A 252 11.59 0.17 -10.64
CA ILE A 252 10.74 0.43 -11.81
C ILE A 252 9.43 1.09 -11.38
N LEU A 253 8.72 0.51 -10.40
CA LEU A 253 7.47 1.07 -9.88
C LEU A 253 7.68 2.48 -9.31
N GLN A 254 8.80 2.74 -8.63
CA GLN A 254 9.11 4.07 -8.12
C GLN A 254 9.33 5.08 -9.26
N SER A 255 9.97 4.64 -10.36
CA SER A 255 10.13 5.44 -11.58
C SER A 255 8.77 5.74 -12.21
N ASP A 256 7.90 4.75 -12.33
CA ASP A 256 6.56 4.89 -12.91
C ASP A 256 5.67 5.83 -12.08
N ILE A 257 5.73 5.74 -10.75
CA ILE A 257 5.02 6.66 -9.84
C ILE A 257 5.51 8.10 -10.05
N ASN A 258 6.82 8.30 -10.17
CA ASN A 258 7.38 9.63 -10.41
C ASN A 258 6.96 10.17 -11.78
N GLN A 259 6.97 9.32 -12.82
CA GLN A 259 6.50 9.68 -14.15
C GLN A 259 5.01 10.06 -14.14
N ALA A 260 4.16 9.23 -13.53
CA ALA A 260 2.73 9.51 -13.38
C ALA A 260 2.46 10.82 -12.63
N ARG A 261 3.26 11.15 -11.61
CA ARG A 261 3.19 12.45 -10.92
C ARG A 261 3.57 13.61 -11.84
N THR A 262 4.62 13.46 -12.65
CA THR A 262 4.99 14.49 -13.64
C THR A 262 3.92 14.68 -14.71
N ASP A 263 3.29 13.60 -15.15
CA ASP A 263 2.22 13.66 -16.15
C ASP A 263 0.94 14.26 -15.55
N GLN A 264 0.62 13.95 -14.28
CA GLN A 264 -0.47 14.61 -13.56
C GLN A 264 -0.22 16.11 -13.39
N ALA A 265 1.01 16.53 -13.07
CA ALA A 265 1.36 17.94 -12.97
C ALA A 265 1.21 18.65 -14.32
N ARG A 266 1.67 18.02 -15.41
CA ARG A 266 1.47 18.52 -16.79
C ARG A 266 -0.01 18.64 -17.13
N GLN A 267 -0.83 17.63 -16.79
CA GLN A 267 -2.26 17.68 -17.05
C GLN A 267 -2.94 18.81 -16.27
N SER A 268 -2.58 19.00 -15.00
CA SER A 268 -3.10 20.12 -14.21
C SER A 268 -2.71 21.49 -14.79
N GLU A 269 -1.54 21.60 -15.44
CA GLU A 269 -1.10 22.82 -16.11
C GLU A 269 -1.83 23.02 -17.44
N ILE A 270 -2.08 21.96 -18.20
CA ILE A 270 -2.94 21.99 -19.40
C ILE A 270 -4.36 22.44 -19.02
N ASP A 271 -4.97 21.85 -18.00
CA ASP A 271 -6.31 22.19 -17.55
C ASP A 271 -6.38 23.66 -17.06
N LYS A 272 -5.31 24.15 -16.43
CA LYS A 272 -5.20 25.55 -16.03
C LYS A 272 -5.11 26.48 -17.24
N ASN A 273 -4.24 26.17 -18.20
CA ASN A 273 -4.10 26.94 -19.43
C ASN A 273 -5.39 26.92 -20.25
N GLU A 274 -6.09 25.79 -20.31
CA GLU A 274 -7.38 25.68 -20.99
C GLU A 274 -8.44 26.56 -20.32
N LYS A 275 -8.50 26.58 -18.98
CA LYS A 275 -9.37 27.52 -18.25
C LYS A 275 -9.04 28.98 -18.53
N GLU A 276 -7.75 29.33 -18.60
CA GLU A 276 -7.31 30.69 -18.95
C GLU A 276 -7.71 31.08 -20.38
N ILE A 277 -7.57 30.16 -21.34
CA ILE A 277 -8.03 30.34 -22.73
C ILE A 277 -9.55 30.48 -22.78
N GLN A 278 -10.30 29.64 -22.08
CA GLN A 278 -11.75 29.71 -22.00
C GLN A 278 -12.20 31.04 -21.38
N GLN A 279 -11.56 31.48 -20.30
CA GLN A 279 -11.85 32.76 -19.66
C GLN A 279 -11.54 33.95 -20.58
N SER A 280 -10.42 33.93 -21.29
CA SER A 280 -10.06 34.93 -22.31
C SER A 280 -11.08 34.96 -23.45
N THR A 281 -11.53 33.79 -23.91
CA THR A 281 -12.55 33.66 -24.97
C THR A 281 -13.89 34.21 -24.52
N ILE A 282 -14.33 33.87 -23.30
CA ILE A 282 -15.57 34.41 -22.70
C ILE A 282 -15.48 35.93 -22.58
N PHE A 283 -14.34 36.47 -22.12
CA PHE A 283 -14.14 37.91 -22.03
C PHE A 283 -14.20 38.60 -23.40
N GLY A 284 -13.55 38.02 -24.42
CA GLY A 284 -13.62 38.52 -25.80
C GLY A 284 -15.03 38.49 -26.39
N LEU A 285 -15.79 37.41 -26.15
CA LEU A 285 -17.19 37.30 -26.57
C LEU A 285 -18.09 38.29 -25.84
N GLN A 286 -17.88 38.51 -24.53
CA GLN A 286 -18.61 39.52 -23.76
C GLN A 286 -18.35 40.93 -24.28
N GLN A 287 -17.12 41.25 -24.64
CA GLN A 287 -16.77 42.54 -25.22
C GLN A 287 -17.42 42.74 -26.60
N SER A 288 -17.40 41.70 -27.43
CA SER A 288 -18.07 41.71 -28.73
C SER A 288 -19.59 41.85 -28.61
N ASN A 289 -20.22 41.12 -27.68
CA ASN A 289 -21.65 41.24 -27.40
C ASN A 289 -22.03 42.64 -26.93
N ARG A 290 -21.24 43.27 -26.04
CA ARG A 290 -21.50 44.67 -25.64
C ARG A 290 -21.41 45.63 -26.82
N ALA A 291 -20.43 45.46 -27.71
CA ALA A 291 -20.31 46.29 -28.91
C ALA A 291 -21.49 46.07 -29.87
N LEU A 292 -21.97 44.83 -30.00
CA LEU A 292 -23.16 44.49 -30.79
C LEU A 292 -24.45 45.06 -30.16
N GLU A 293 -24.61 44.99 -28.85
CA GLU A 293 -25.74 45.59 -28.12
C GLU A 293 -25.76 47.11 -28.29
N GLU A 294 -24.60 47.77 -28.19
CA GLU A 294 -24.48 49.22 -28.41
C GLU A 294 -24.78 49.60 -29.86
N SER A 295 -24.28 48.82 -30.82
CA SER A 295 -24.60 48.97 -32.24
C SER A 295 -26.10 48.81 -32.52
N LEU A 296 -26.72 47.76 -31.96
CA LEU A 296 -28.16 47.51 -32.07
C LEU A 296 -28.97 48.65 -31.44
N LYS A 297 -28.54 49.18 -30.29
CA LYS A 297 -29.16 50.34 -29.65
C LYS A 297 -29.07 51.60 -30.51
N ASN A 298 -27.94 51.80 -31.19
CA ASN A 298 -27.77 52.92 -32.12
C ASN A 298 -28.66 52.76 -33.37
N GLU A 299 -28.73 51.56 -33.94
CA GLU A 299 -29.58 51.28 -35.10
C GLU A 299 -31.07 51.34 -34.77
N THR A 300 -31.49 50.90 -33.58
CA THR A 300 -32.88 51.08 -33.10
C THR A 300 -33.21 52.56 -32.92
N ALA A 301 -32.32 53.36 -32.32
CA ALA A 301 -32.51 54.81 -32.21
C ALA A 301 -32.49 55.54 -33.57
N LYS A 302 -31.84 54.98 -34.60
CA LYS A 302 -31.94 55.47 -35.98
C LYS A 302 -33.28 55.11 -36.62
N ARG A 303 -33.76 53.89 -36.39
CA ARG A 303 -35.09 53.45 -36.86
C ARG A 303 -36.20 54.29 -36.24
N GLU A 304 -36.17 54.52 -34.94
CA GLU A 304 -37.16 55.37 -34.24
C GLU A 304 -37.20 56.78 -34.86
N ARG A 305 -36.04 57.40 -35.11
CA ARG A 305 -35.97 58.70 -35.81
C ARG A 305 -36.53 58.65 -37.23
N ALA A 306 -36.23 57.60 -37.99
CA ALA A 306 -36.77 57.43 -39.33
C ALA A 306 -38.29 57.19 -39.32
N GLU A 307 -38.81 56.48 -38.33
CA GLU A 307 -40.25 56.27 -38.12
C GLU A 307 -40.96 57.57 -37.73
N GLU A 308 -40.34 58.40 -36.89
CA GLU A 308 -40.82 59.76 -36.58
C GLU A 308 -40.85 60.65 -37.84
N GLU A 309 -39.81 60.61 -38.67
CA GLU A 309 -39.78 61.32 -39.96
C GLU A 309 -40.86 60.82 -40.92
N ILE A 310 -41.05 59.51 -41.04
CA ILE A 310 -42.12 58.92 -41.86
C ILE A 310 -43.50 59.33 -41.34
N SER A 311 -43.70 59.32 -40.02
CA SER A 311 -44.95 59.81 -39.41
C SER A 311 -45.16 61.30 -39.71
N GLY A 312 -44.09 62.11 -39.67
CA GLY A 312 -44.12 63.51 -40.07
C GLY A 312 -44.55 63.68 -41.53
N PHE A 313 -43.91 62.95 -42.45
CA PHE A 313 -44.29 62.98 -43.87
C PHE A 313 -45.72 62.48 -44.10
N GLN A 314 -46.20 61.48 -43.36
CA GLN A 314 -47.59 61.04 -43.46
C GLN A 314 -48.58 62.15 -43.04
N THR A 315 -48.27 62.91 -41.98
CA THR A 315 -49.11 64.05 -41.58
C THR A 315 -49.09 65.19 -42.60
N GLU A 316 -47.93 65.50 -43.18
CA GLU A 316 -47.81 66.50 -44.26
C GLU A 316 -48.57 66.07 -45.51
N LEU A 317 -48.49 64.78 -45.87
CA LEU A 317 -49.17 64.23 -47.03
C LEU A 317 -50.70 64.22 -46.84
N GLN A 318 -51.18 63.91 -45.62
CA GLN A 318 -52.59 64.05 -45.28
C GLN A 318 -53.05 65.51 -45.34
N GLN A 319 -52.26 66.44 -44.83
CA GLN A 319 -52.57 67.87 -44.90
C GLN A 319 -52.63 68.38 -46.35
N ALA A 320 -51.73 67.90 -47.22
CA ALA A 320 -51.75 68.23 -48.64
C ALA A 320 -52.95 67.62 -49.37
N ASP A 321 -53.38 66.41 -48.99
CA ASP A 321 -54.59 65.77 -49.53
C ASP A 321 -55.86 66.53 -49.11
N ASP A 322 -55.95 66.94 -47.85
CA ASP A 322 -57.04 67.78 -47.34
C ASP A 322 -57.09 69.13 -48.10
N GLN A 323 -55.94 69.77 -48.35
CA GLN A 323 -55.85 71.00 -49.16
C GLN A 323 -56.26 70.79 -50.61
N LEU A 324 -55.88 69.65 -51.22
CA LEU A 324 -56.32 69.30 -52.58
C LEU A 324 -57.83 69.07 -52.62
N GLN A 325 -58.40 68.46 -51.59
CA GLN A 325 -59.84 68.26 -51.48
C GLN A 325 -60.58 69.61 -51.34
N ASP A 326 -60.05 70.52 -50.52
CA ASP A 326 -60.58 71.89 -50.38
C ASP A 326 -60.53 72.63 -51.73
N HIS A 327 -59.39 72.64 -52.42
CA HIS A 327 -59.28 73.22 -53.75
C HIS A 327 -60.22 72.55 -54.77
N GLN A 328 -60.43 71.25 -54.68
CA GLN A 328 -61.37 70.54 -55.55
C GLN A 328 -62.81 70.98 -55.28
N THR A 329 -63.18 71.25 -54.03
CA THR A 329 -64.50 71.83 -53.70
C THR A 329 -64.64 73.26 -54.22
N GLU A 330 -63.60 74.07 -54.11
CA GLU A 330 -63.55 75.45 -54.61
C GLU A 330 -63.64 75.51 -56.14
N ILE A 331 -62.94 74.63 -56.86
CA ILE A 331 -63.05 74.47 -58.32
C ILE A 331 -64.48 74.08 -58.69
N ASN A 332 -65.08 73.13 -57.96
CA ASN A 332 -66.46 72.70 -58.23
C ASN A 332 -67.46 73.82 -57.96
N GLN A 333 -67.25 74.64 -56.93
CA GLN A 333 -68.06 75.82 -56.65
C GLN A 333 -67.91 76.86 -57.77
N THR A 334 -66.68 77.21 -58.14
CA THR A 334 -66.38 78.13 -59.25
C THR A 334 -66.98 77.63 -60.56
N ARG A 335 -67.00 76.31 -60.78
CA ARG A 335 -67.65 75.71 -61.96
C ARG A 335 -69.17 75.90 -61.96
N ARG A 336 -69.83 75.74 -60.80
CA ARG A 336 -71.27 76.04 -60.65
C ARG A 336 -71.56 77.52 -60.87
N GLU A 337 -70.72 78.40 -60.31
CA GLU A 337 -70.82 79.85 -60.51
C GLU A 337 -70.65 80.22 -61.99
N ASN A 338 -69.67 79.64 -62.68
CA ASN A 338 -69.50 79.83 -64.12
C ASN A 338 -70.69 79.31 -64.94
N GLN A 339 -71.29 78.18 -64.58
CA GLN A 339 -72.50 77.68 -65.24
C GLN A 339 -73.69 78.61 -65.01
N ASN A 340 -73.81 79.18 -63.80
CA ASN A 340 -74.83 80.17 -63.49
C ASN A 340 -74.60 81.48 -64.28
N LEU A 341 -73.36 81.97 -64.32
CA LEU A 341 -72.99 83.13 -65.13
C LEU A 341 -73.20 82.89 -66.62
N GLN A 342 -72.89 81.70 -67.15
CA GLN A 342 -73.20 81.34 -68.53
C GLN A 342 -74.70 81.41 -68.79
N SER A 343 -75.52 80.86 -67.88
CA SER A 343 -76.99 80.93 -67.98
C SER A 343 -77.49 82.38 -67.95
N GLN A 344 -76.89 83.23 -67.11
CA GLN A 344 -77.19 84.67 -67.05
C GLN A 344 -76.76 85.40 -68.32
N VAL A 345 -75.60 85.09 -68.89
CA VAL A 345 -75.14 85.69 -70.16
C VAL A 345 -76.02 85.25 -71.33
N GLU A 346 -76.46 83.99 -71.36
CA GLU A 346 -77.41 83.49 -72.36
C GLU A 346 -78.75 84.26 -72.26
N GLN A 347 -79.23 84.48 -71.03
CA GLN A 347 -80.44 85.26 -70.77
C GLN A 347 -80.27 86.72 -71.19
N VAL A 348 -79.17 87.37 -70.81
CA VAL A 348 -78.87 88.76 -71.22
C VAL A 348 -78.74 88.85 -72.74
N ARG A 349 -78.17 87.86 -73.44
CA ARG A 349 -78.13 87.84 -74.91
C ARG A 349 -79.53 87.72 -75.52
N LYS A 350 -80.41 86.92 -74.92
CA LYS A 350 -81.80 86.79 -75.35
C LYS A 350 -82.56 88.10 -75.15
N ASP A 351 -82.36 88.74 -74.01
CA ASP A 351 -82.93 90.04 -73.68
C ASP A 351 -82.37 91.14 -74.60
N GLN A 352 -81.06 91.14 -74.86
CA GLN A 352 -80.40 92.06 -75.80
C GLN A 352 -80.92 91.87 -77.22
N LYS A 353 -81.15 90.63 -77.67
CA LYS A 353 -81.74 90.35 -78.97
C LYS A 353 -83.18 90.88 -79.06
N SER A 354 -84.00 90.64 -78.04
CA SER A 354 -85.37 91.19 -78.00
C SER A 354 -85.38 92.72 -77.92
N SER A 355 -84.44 93.32 -77.20
CA SER A 355 -84.26 94.77 -77.12
C SER A 355 -83.78 95.36 -78.45
N ALA A 356 -82.89 94.68 -79.17
CA ALA A 356 -82.46 95.06 -80.51
C ALA A 356 -83.62 95.00 -81.52
N GLU A 357 -84.47 93.98 -81.46
CA GLU A 357 -85.70 93.89 -82.28
C GLU A 357 -86.68 95.04 -81.94
N ILE A 358 -86.81 95.42 -80.66
CA ILE A 358 -87.59 96.60 -80.24
C ILE A 358 -86.94 97.90 -80.74
N PHE A 359 -85.62 98.02 -80.66
CA PHE A 359 -84.89 99.22 -81.08
C PHE A 359 -84.96 99.41 -82.59
N GLU A 360 -84.84 98.34 -83.38
CA GLU A 360 -85.02 98.37 -84.84
C GLU A 360 -86.44 98.80 -85.20
N LYS A 361 -87.45 98.31 -84.48
CA LYS A 361 -88.85 98.74 -84.66
C LYS A 361 -89.06 100.23 -84.33
N LEU A 362 -88.49 100.70 -83.22
CA LEU A 362 -88.55 102.12 -82.82
C LEU A 362 -87.74 103.02 -83.78
N GLN A 363 -86.64 102.53 -84.34
CA GLN A 363 -85.83 103.26 -85.30
C GLN A 363 -86.57 103.42 -86.64
N ILE A 364 -87.30 102.40 -87.08
CA ILE A 364 -88.20 102.49 -88.25
C ILE A 364 -89.33 103.50 -88.00
N GLU A 365 -89.97 103.48 -86.83
CA GLU A 365 -91.02 104.44 -86.43
C GLU A 365 -90.49 105.88 -86.30
N SER A 366 -89.25 106.04 -85.81
CA SER A 366 -88.57 107.34 -85.74
C SER A 366 -88.21 107.87 -87.13
N CYS A 367 -87.71 107.03 -88.04
CA CYS A 367 -87.42 107.44 -89.42
C CYS A 367 -88.70 107.86 -90.16
N THR A 368 -89.79 107.10 -90.01
CA THR A 368 -91.08 107.47 -90.63
C THR A 368 -91.68 108.76 -90.04
N SER A 369 -91.55 108.98 -88.73
CA SER A 369 -91.98 110.23 -88.10
C SER A 369 -91.10 111.42 -88.51
N GLN A 370 -89.79 111.22 -88.65
CA GLN A 370 -88.84 112.25 -89.05
C GLN A 370 -89.01 112.66 -90.52
N GLU A 371 -89.32 111.73 -91.43
CA GLU A 371 -89.68 112.05 -92.81
C GLU A 371 -90.99 112.85 -92.91
N MET A 372 -92.00 112.55 -92.08
CA MET A 372 -93.23 113.34 -92.03
C MET A 372 -92.98 114.77 -91.52
N VAL A 373 -92.13 114.94 -90.51
CA VAL A 373 -91.74 116.26 -89.99
C VAL A 373 -90.92 117.05 -91.01
N GLN A 374 -89.97 116.42 -91.70
CA GLN A 374 -89.15 117.09 -92.71
C GLN A 374 -89.98 117.52 -93.93
N LYS A 375 -90.96 116.71 -94.35
CA LYS A 375 -91.88 117.08 -95.43
C LYS A 375 -92.77 118.26 -95.03
N SER A 376 -93.32 118.26 -93.81
CA SER A 376 -94.12 119.38 -93.30
C SER A 376 -93.29 120.65 -93.09
N ALA A 377 -92.01 120.54 -92.72
CA ALA A 377 -91.11 121.68 -92.56
C ALA A 377 -90.76 122.31 -93.92
N ALA A 378 -90.48 121.50 -94.94
CA ALA A 378 -90.22 121.98 -96.31
C ALA A 378 -91.45 122.70 -96.91
N ASP A 379 -92.65 122.17 -96.68
CA ASP A 379 -93.90 122.81 -97.12
C ASP A 379 -94.12 124.16 -96.41
N PHE A 380 -93.82 124.25 -95.11
CA PHE A 380 -93.93 125.50 -94.34
C PHE A 380 -92.89 126.54 -94.75
N GLU A 381 -91.65 126.13 -95.05
CA GLU A 381 -90.58 127.01 -95.49
C GLU A 381 -90.85 127.59 -96.90
N ALA A 382 -91.41 126.78 -97.80
CA ALA A 382 -91.86 127.24 -99.11
C ALA A 382 -92.99 128.29 -99.02
N GLU A 383 -93.93 128.11 -98.08
CA GLU A 383 -95.02 129.06 -97.81
C GLU A 383 -94.48 130.37 -97.19
N MET A 384 -93.54 130.27 -96.26
CA MET A 384 -92.86 131.41 -95.64
C MET A 384 -92.07 132.25 -96.67
N HIS A 385 -91.36 131.62 -97.60
CA HIS A 385 -90.65 132.34 -98.67
C HIS A 385 -91.60 133.07 -99.64
N ARG A 386 -92.75 132.49 -99.97
CA ARG A 386 -93.79 133.20 -100.75
C ARG A 386 -94.29 134.44 -100.02
N CYS A 387 -94.60 134.30 -98.73
CA CYS A 387 -95.10 135.41 -97.91
C CYS A 387 -94.06 136.53 -97.79
N HIS A 388 -92.77 136.18 -97.63
CA HIS A 388 -91.68 137.16 -97.58
C HIS A 388 -91.54 137.96 -98.88
N THR A 389 -91.60 137.27 -100.03
CA THR A 389 -91.45 137.89 -101.35
C THR A 389 -92.59 138.87 -101.64
N ASP A 390 -93.82 138.54 -101.23
CA ASP A 390 -94.97 139.44 -101.39
C ASP A 390 -94.91 140.64 -100.44
N MET A 391 -94.39 140.46 -99.22
CA MET A 391 -94.15 141.58 -98.31
C MET A 391 -93.08 142.55 -98.84
N GLU A 392 -92.05 142.07 -99.51
CA GLU A 392 -91.03 142.93 -100.12
C GLU A 392 -91.56 143.73 -101.32
N ARG A 393 -92.45 143.13 -102.14
CA ARG A 393 -93.18 143.86 -103.19
C ARG A 393 -94.06 144.97 -102.63
N GLN A 394 -94.73 144.73 -101.50
CA GLN A 394 -95.55 145.76 -100.85
C GLN A 394 -94.70 146.89 -100.30
N ARG A 395 -93.52 146.59 -99.72
CA ARG A 395 -92.58 147.61 -99.24
C ARG A 395 -92.05 148.50 -100.36
N THR A 396 -91.74 147.94 -101.53
CA THR A 396 -91.31 148.73 -102.70
C THR A 396 -92.43 149.64 -103.20
N ARG A 397 -93.68 149.14 -103.25
CA ARG A 397 -94.85 149.99 -103.58
C ARG A 397 -95.05 151.13 -102.60
N ILE A 398 -94.92 150.88 -101.30
CA ILE A 398 -95.04 151.92 -100.26
C ILE A 398 -93.95 152.97 -100.45
N PHE A 399 -92.70 152.55 -100.68
CA PHE A 399 -91.58 153.46 -100.93
C PHE A 399 -91.82 154.36 -102.16
N ASP A 400 -92.32 153.79 -103.27
CA ASP A 400 -92.64 154.57 -104.46
C ASP A 400 -93.79 155.56 -104.23
N LEU A 401 -94.80 155.17 -103.42
CA LEU A 401 -95.90 156.06 -103.03
C LEU A 401 -95.41 157.19 -102.12
N GLU A 402 -94.53 156.91 -101.16
CA GLU A 402 -93.93 157.92 -100.28
C GLU A 402 -93.10 158.92 -101.08
N LYS A 403 -92.34 158.45 -102.08
CA LYS A 403 -91.58 159.31 -103.00
C LYS A 403 -92.51 160.22 -103.82
N ASN A 404 -93.65 159.70 -104.28
CA ASN A 404 -94.65 160.49 -105.01
C ASN A 404 -95.37 161.50 -104.10
N ILE A 405 -95.65 161.16 -102.84
CA ILE A 405 -96.18 162.10 -101.85
C ILE A 405 -95.16 163.21 -101.57
N GLY A 406 -93.88 162.87 -101.48
CA GLY A 406 -92.78 163.83 -101.32
C GLY A 406 -92.71 164.81 -102.50
N SER A 407 -92.80 164.32 -103.73
CA SER A 407 -92.78 165.20 -104.92
C SER A 407 -94.01 166.10 -105.02
N LEU A 408 -95.20 165.58 -104.65
CA LEU A 408 -96.45 166.34 -104.59
C LEU A 408 -96.44 167.41 -103.49
N LYS A 409 -95.84 167.15 -102.33
CA LYS A 409 -95.67 168.17 -101.28
C LYS A 409 -94.76 169.32 -101.73
N ILE A 410 -93.72 169.03 -102.49
CA ILE A 410 -92.81 170.06 -103.02
C ILE A 410 -93.49 170.93 -104.08
N THR A 411 -94.39 170.35 -104.89
CA THR A 411 -95.18 171.14 -105.85
C THR A 411 -96.27 171.95 -105.15
N GLU A 412 -96.88 171.41 -104.09
CA GLU A 412 -97.86 172.12 -103.27
C GLU A 412 -97.24 173.34 -102.56
N THR A 413 -96.03 173.20 -101.98
CA THR A 413 -95.34 174.32 -101.34
C THR A 413 -94.95 175.40 -102.35
N LYS A 414 -94.43 175.03 -103.52
CA LYS A 414 -94.16 175.99 -104.60
C LYS A 414 -95.41 176.72 -105.08
N LEU A 415 -96.56 176.05 -105.13
CA LEU A 415 -97.83 176.65 -105.51
C LEU A 415 -98.36 177.60 -104.43
N LYS A 416 -98.25 177.20 -103.14
CA LYS A 416 -98.60 178.05 -102.00
C LYS A 416 -97.75 179.32 -101.96
N GLU A 417 -96.45 179.23 -102.22
CA GLU A 417 -95.57 180.40 -102.29
C GLU A 417 -95.93 181.32 -103.46
N SER A 418 -96.25 180.76 -104.63
CA SER A 418 -96.69 181.54 -105.80
C SER A 418 -98.03 182.26 -105.59
N ILE A 419 -98.98 181.66 -104.87
CA ILE A 419 -100.29 182.27 -104.58
C ILE A 419 -100.17 183.34 -103.48
N SER A 420 -99.29 183.11 -102.50
CA SER A 420 -98.96 184.10 -101.46
C SER A 420 -98.37 185.38 -102.06
N ALA A 421 -97.63 185.28 -103.17
CA ALA A 421 -97.03 186.41 -103.86
C ALA A 421 -98.05 187.34 -104.58
N CYS A 422 -99.26 186.87 -104.90
CA CYS A 422 -100.26 187.65 -105.65
C CYS A 422 -101.37 188.29 -104.79
N TRP A 423 -101.66 187.77 -103.60
CA TRP A 423 -102.83 188.23 -102.80
C TRP A 423 -102.57 189.37 -101.80
N LEU A 424 -101.30 189.77 -101.58
CA LEU A 424 -100.98 190.80 -100.57
C LEU A 424 -100.54 192.17 -101.15
N HIS A 425 -100.61 192.38 -102.47
CA HIS A 425 -100.55 193.72 -103.06
C HIS A 425 -101.87 194.51 -102.94
N GLY A 426 -102.97 193.90 -102.46
CA GLY A 426 -104.31 194.52 -102.40
C GLY A 426 -104.88 194.85 -101.01
N PHE A 427 -104.27 194.40 -99.91
CA PHE A 427 -104.83 194.62 -98.57
C PHE A 427 -103.92 195.46 -97.68
N GLY A 428 -103.87 196.75 -98.03
CA GLY A 428 -103.17 197.80 -97.31
C GLY A 428 -104.08 198.82 -96.60
N ILE A 429 -105.35 198.52 -96.24
CA ILE A 429 -106.23 199.59 -95.72
C ILE A 429 -107.02 199.33 -94.41
N TRP A 430 -107.30 198.11 -93.90
CA TRP A 430 -108.23 198.01 -92.74
C TRP A 430 -107.69 197.62 -91.35
N THR A 431 -106.47 197.13 -91.17
CA THR A 431 -105.82 197.12 -89.83
C THR A 431 -104.31 197.24 -89.98
N GLY A 432 -103.83 198.47 -90.21
CA GLY A 432 -102.43 198.76 -90.46
C GLY A 432 -101.62 199.04 -89.20
N GLY A 433 -100.48 198.33 -89.08
CA GLY A 433 -99.23 198.97 -88.69
C GLY A 433 -98.83 198.86 -87.22
N PHE A 434 -97.96 197.90 -86.89
CA PHE A 434 -96.51 198.08 -86.77
C PHE A 434 -95.93 196.73 -86.30
N LEU A 435 -95.25 195.98 -87.17
CA LEU A 435 -93.79 196.01 -87.40
C LEU A 435 -93.02 195.19 -86.35
N LYS A 436 -91.99 194.39 -86.65
CA LYS A 436 -91.36 193.92 -87.89
C LYS A 436 -90.30 192.89 -87.46
N LYS A 437 -90.10 191.86 -88.27
CA LYS A 437 -88.82 191.20 -88.64
C LYS A 437 -87.68 191.11 -87.60
N GLY A 438 -87.39 189.86 -87.22
CA GLY A 438 -86.05 189.26 -87.15
C GLY A 438 -86.24 187.73 -87.26
N SER A 439 -85.73 186.95 -88.21
CA SER A 439 -84.42 186.82 -88.86
C SER A 439 -83.83 185.44 -88.50
N LYS A 440 -83.63 184.63 -89.55
CA LYS A 440 -82.63 183.56 -89.73
C LYS A 440 -82.91 182.12 -89.25
N ARG A 441 -82.88 181.25 -90.28
CA ARG A 441 -82.13 179.98 -90.41
C ARG A 441 -82.62 178.81 -89.54
N LYS A 442 -82.61 177.56 -89.97
CA LYS A 442 -82.31 176.83 -91.22
C LYS A 442 -82.76 175.38 -90.91
N ASP A 443 -83.22 174.69 -91.95
CA ASP A 443 -82.87 173.32 -92.35
C ASP A 443 -82.68 172.29 -91.20
N ASP A 444 -83.22 171.09 -91.17
CA ASP A 444 -83.97 170.29 -92.13
C ASP A 444 -84.16 168.92 -91.43
N ILE A 445 -85.19 168.17 -91.82
CA ILE A 445 -85.13 166.73 -92.18
C ILE A 445 -84.46 165.79 -91.14
N ALA A 446 -85.06 164.70 -90.66
CA ALA A 446 -86.31 164.03 -90.91
C ALA A 446 -86.33 162.76 -90.04
N LEU A 447 -87.49 162.11 -89.99
CA LEU A 447 -87.69 160.65 -90.22
C LEU A 447 -86.59 159.71 -89.67
N SER A 448 -86.89 158.68 -88.88
CA SER A 448 -88.11 157.88 -88.88
C SER A 448 -87.96 156.72 -87.90
N THR A 449 -89.10 156.07 -87.68
CA THR A 449 -89.26 154.61 -87.49
C THR A 449 -88.78 154.04 -86.16
N SER A 450 -89.66 153.79 -85.18
CA SER A 450 -90.81 152.87 -85.19
C SER A 450 -90.39 151.40 -85.26
N LEU A 451 -90.66 150.72 -84.14
CA LEU A 451 -91.19 149.35 -84.02
C LEU A 451 -90.66 148.27 -84.96
N LYS A 452 -90.04 147.25 -84.35
CA LYS A 452 -90.34 145.80 -84.44
C LYS A 452 -89.35 145.06 -83.51
N GLY A 453 -89.71 144.07 -82.70
CA GLY A 453 -90.79 143.11 -82.86
C GLY A 453 -90.26 141.83 -83.52
N ASN A 454 -90.08 140.79 -82.69
CA ASN A 454 -90.06 139.35 -82.95
C ASN A 454 -88.96 138.70 -83.81
N ASN A 455 -88.40 137.62 -83.25
CA ASN A 455 -88.32 136.23 -83.76
C ASN A 455 -87.68 135.44 -82.58
N LEU A 456 -88.26 134.44 -81.90
CA LEU A 456 -89.07 133.30 -82.34
C LEU A 456 -88.62 132.78 -83.71
N VAL A 457 -87.69 131.82 -83.66
CA VAL A 457 -88.09 130.43 -83.89
C VAL A 457 -87.69 129.62 -82.67
#